data_AF-A0A8C2VB36-F1
#
_entry.id   AF-A0A8C2VB36-F1
#
_cell.length_a   1.000
_cell.length_b   1.000
_cell.length_c   1.000
_cell.angle_alpha   90.00
_cell.angle_beta   90.00
_cell.angle_gamma   90.00
#
_symmetry.space_group_name_H-M   'P 1'
#
loop_
_entity.id
_entity.type
_entity.pdbx_description
1 polymer ?
#
loop_
_entity_poly.entity_id
_entity_poly.type
_entity_poly.pdbx_seq_one_letter_code
_entity_poly.pdbx_strand_id
1 'polypeptide(L)'
;MAFGPGSLLGPAGRSAALLGGRWLQPRLWLGLPAPLQARGKARGNEYQPSNIKRKRKHGWVRRLSTAAGVQVVLRRMLKGRASLTH
;
A
#
# COMPACT_ATOMS: atom_id res chain seq x y z
N MET A 1 9.85 -0.47 -58.99
CA MET A 1 10.99 0.46 -58.89
C MET A 1 11.30 0.58 -57.40
N ALA A 2 12.07 -0.34 -56.82
CA ALA A 2 13.55 -0.30 -56.69
C ALA A 2 13.96 0.87 -55.77
N PHE A 3 14.75 0.76 -54.69
CA PHE A 3 15.76 -0.14 -54.14
C PHE A 3 15.74 0.08 -52.59
N GLY A 4 16.21 -0.73 -51.65
CA GLY A 4 16.93 -2.00 -51.57
C GLY A 4 17.26 -2.25 -50.07
N PRO A 5 17.39 -3.50 -49.60
CA PRO A 5 17.84 -3.81 -48.24
C PRO A 5 19.37 -3.93 -48.18
N GLY A 6 20.03 -3.10 -47.38
CA GLY A 6 21.42 -3.30 -46.91
C GLY A 6 21.39 -3.42 -45.38
N SER A 7 22.22 -4.20 -44.69
CA SER A 7 23.44 -4.89 -45.05
C SER A 7 23.70 -6.03 -44.08
N LEU A 8 24.11 -7.16 -44.65
CA LEU A 8 25.32 -7.91 -44.32
C LEU A 8 25.56 -8.32 -42.86
N LEU A 9 25.38 -9.62 -42.65
CA LEU A 9 26.24 -10.52 -41.87
C LEU A 9 27.62 -9.94 -41.52
N GLY A 10 27.91 -9.87 -40.22
CA GLY A 10 29.27 -9.82 -39.68
C GLY A 10 29.45 -10.95 -38.66
N PRO A 11 30.59 -11.67 -38.66
CA PRO A 11 30.80 -12.82 -37.79
C PRO A 11 31.17 -12.32 -36.39
N ALA A 12 30.32 -12.59 -35.39
CA ALA A 12 30.72 -12.43 -34.00
C ALA A 12 31.73 -13.54 -33.67
N GLY A 13 33.00 -13.20 -33.80
CA GLY A 13 34.14 -14.04 -33.47
C GLY A 13 34.02 -14.60 -32.05
N ARG A 14 34.22 -15.91 -31.95
CA ARG A 14 34.51 -16.61 -30.71
C ARG A 14 35.70 -15.93 -30.01
N SER A 15 35.47 -15.44 -28.79
CA SER A 15 36.56 -15.22 -27.83
C SER A 15 36.24 -16.00 -26.57
N ALA A 16 36.69 -17.26 -26.58
CA ALA A 16 36.91 -18.03 -25.38
C ALA A 16 38.23 -17.57 -24.76
N ALA A 17 38.14 -16.81 -23.69
CA ALA A 17 39.20 -16.62 -22.70
C ALA A 17 38.46 -16.56 -21.35
N LEU A 18 38.15 -17.69 -20.73
CA LEU A 18 39.03 -18.36 -19.77
C LEU A 18 39.80 -17.39 -18.86
N LEU A 19 39.40 -17.45 -17.59
CA LEU A 19 40.23 -17.28 -16.39
C LEU A 19 40.51 -15.84 -15.94
N GLY A 20 39.53 -15.29 -15.21
CA GLY A 20 39.74 -14.11 -14.36
C GLY A 20 38.94 -14.21 -13.07
N GLY A 21 39.54 -14.85 -12.04
CA GLY A 21 39.25 -14.56 -10.64
C GLY A 21 37.79 -14.70 -10.19
N ARG A 22 37.32 -15.94 -10.07
CA ARG A 22 36.17 -16.27 -9.23
C ARG A 22 36.62 -16.11 -7.77
N TRP A 23 36.67 -14.85 -7.30
CA TRP A 23 36.97 -14.52 -5.92
C TRP A 23 35.99 -15.29 -5.05
N LEU A 24 36.57 -16.16 -4.23
CA LEU A 24 35.90 -16.99 -3.24
C LEU A 24 34.91 -16.13 -2.45
N GLN A 25 33.63 -16.22 -2.77
CA GLN A 25 32.63 -16.00 -1.75
C GLN A 25 32.60 -17.28 -0.90
N PRO A 26 32.96 -17.23 0.40
CA PRO A 26 32.71 -18.35 1.28
C PRO A 26 31.20 -18.49 1.36
N ARG A 27 30.69 -19.51 0.66
CA ARG A 27 29.31 -19.96 0.78
C ARG A 27 29.19 -20.58 2.16
N LEU A 28 29.01 -19.75 3.19
CA LEU A 28 28.69 -20.14 4.56
C LEU A 28 27.33 -20.84 4.53
N TRP A 29 27.36 -22.14 4.24
CA TRP A 29 26.21 -23.03 4.30
C TRP A 29 26.04 -23.54 5.73
N LEU A 30 26.03 -22.64 6.71
CA LEU A 30 25.39 -22.98 7.98
C LEU A 30 23.89 -22.99 7.71
N GLY A 31 23.29 -24.18 7.64
CA GLY A 31 21.87 -24.42 7.36
C GLY A 31 20.90 -23.90 8.43
N LEU A 32 21.21 -22.77 9.08
CA LEU A 32 20.25 -22.07 9.92
C LEU A 32 19.27 -21.34 8.99
N PRO A 33 17.94 -21.61 9.09
CA PRO A 33 16.98 -20.80 8.37
C PRO A 33 17.14 -19.35 8.85
N ALA A 34 17.35 -18.43 7.91
CA ALA A 34 17.33 -17.01 8.21
C ALA A 34 16.02 -16.68 8.96
N PRO A 35 16.05 -15.86 10.03
CA PRO A 35 14.84 -15.52 10.74
C PRO A 35 13.83 -14.91 9.76
N LEU A 36 12.68 -15.55 9.58
CA LEU A 36 11.59 -15.03 8.77
C LEU A 36 11.16 -13.70 9.38
N GLN A 37 11.36 -12.60 8.65
CA GLN A 37 10.90 -11.29 9.05
C GLN A 37 9.36 -11.30 9.13
N ALA A 38 8.83 -11.26 10.35
CA ALA A 38 7.39 -11.19 10.58
C ALA A 38 6.87 -9.81 10.13
N ARG A 39 6.27 -9.74 8.94
CA ARG A 39 5.57 -8.54 8.47
C ARG A 39 4.33 -8.29 9.34
N GLY A 40 4.19 -7.08 9.88
CA GLY A 40 3.00 -6.69 10.65
C GLY A 40 1.71 -6.82 9.84
N LYS A 41 0.58 -7.10 10.51
CA LYS A 41 -0.73 -7.16 9.86
C LYS A 41 -1.07 -5.83 9.19
N ALA A 42 -1.62 -5.91 7.98
CA ALA A 42 -2.12 -4.73 7.28
C ALA A 42 -3.25 -4.06 8.09
N ARG A 43 -3.18 -2.73 8.18
CA ARG A 43 -4.29 -1.87 8.60
C ARG A 43 -5.29 -1.76 7.45
N GLY A 44 -6.56 -1.44 7.72
CA GLY A 44 -7.59 -1.28 6.68
C GLY A 44 -8.97 -1.84 7.01
N ASN A 45 -9.13 -2.54 8.13
CA ASN A 45 -10.43 -3.07 8.56
C ASN A 45 -11.04 -2.27 9.73
N GLU A 46 -10.61 -1.03 9.95
CA GLU A 46 -11.01 -0.18 11.08
C GLU A 46 -12.52 0.12 11.05
N TYR A 47 -13.06 0.33 9.86
CA TYR A 47 -14.48 0.52 9.67
C TYR A 47 -15.18 -0.82 9.42
N GLN A 48 -15.87 -1.31 10.44
CA GLN A 48 -16.82 -2.42 10.31
C GLN A 48 -18.26 -1.87 10.43
N PRO A 49 -19.04 -1.85 9.32
CA PRO A 49 -20.32 -1.17 9.28
C PRO A 49 -21.33 -1.88 10.19
N SER A 50 -21.92 -1.11 11.10
CA SER A 50 -23.06 -1.56 11.89
C SER A 50 -23.96 -0.38 12.23
N ASN A 51 -25.22 -0.47 11.78
CA ASN A 51 -26.18 0.64 11.91
C ASN A 51 -26.50 0.96 13.37
N ILE A 52 -26.60 -0.07 14.22
CA ILE A 52 -26.85 0.10 15.66
C ILE A 52 -25.72 0.90 16.31
N LYS A 53 -24.45 0.53 16.07
CA LYS A 53 -23.30 1.28 16.62
C LYS A 53 -23.25 2.70 16.06
N ARG A 54 -23.50 2.87 14.75
CA ARG A 54 -23.51 4.19 14.10
C ARG A 54 -24.52 5.14 14.72
N LYS A 55 -25.78 4.71 14.88
CA LYS A 55 -26.85 5.55 15.45
C LYS A 55 -26.66 5.82 16.94
N ARG A 56 -26.20 4.85 17.73
CA ARG A 56 -25.90 5.05 19.16
C ARG A 56 -24.73 6.03 19.38
N LYS A 57 -23.67 5.93 18.57
CA LYS A 57 -22.48 6.78 18.72
C LYS A 57 -22.64 8.17 18.12
N HIS A 58 -23.34 8.30 17.00
CA HIS A 58 -23.33 9.53 16.20
C HIS A 58 -24.71 10.06 15.80
N GLY A 59 -25.78 9.44 16.27
CA GLY A 59 -27.15 9.87 16.00
C GLY A 59 -27.55 11.13 16.76
N TRP A 60 -28.72 11.66 16.38
CA TRP A 60 -29.31 12.88 16.91
C TRP A 60 -29.47 12.87 18.44
N VAL A 61 -30.10 11.84 18.98
CA VAL A 61 -30.36 11.70 20.43
C VAL A 61 -29.05 11.77 21.23
N ARG A 62 -27.98 11.13 20.76
CA ARG A 62 -26.68 11.17 21.42
C ARG A 62 -26.08 12.57 21.43
N ARG A 63 -26.26 13.35 20.35
CA ARG A 63 -25.78 14.74 20.31
C ARG A 63 -26.53 15.63 21.28
N LEU A 64 -27.84 15.48 21.40
CA LEU A 64 -28.65 16.27 22.32
C LEU A 64 -28.42 15.91 23.80
N SER A 65 -27.98 14.69 24.10
CA SER A 65 -27.72 14.24 25.49
C SER A 65 -26.60 15.00 26.23
N THR A 66 -25.78 15.80 25.54
CA THR A 66 -24.64 16.50 26.15
C THR A 66 -24.54 17.93 25.63
N ALA A 67 -24.16 18.88 26.49
CA ALA A 67 -24.00 20.28 26.09
C ALA A 67 -23.00 20.44 24.92
N ALA A 68 -21.86 19.74 24.96
CA ALA A 68 -20.88 19.73 23.88
C ALA A 68 -21.44 19.16 22.57
N GLY A 69 -22.31 18.14 22.65
CA GLY A 69 -22.97 17.58 21.48
C GLY A 69 -23.95 18.55 20.83
N VAL A 70 -24.70 19.32 21.63
CA VAL A 70 -25.57 20.40 21.14
C VAL A 70 -24.74 21.48 20.41
N GLN A 71 -23.61 21.90 20.99
CA GLN A 71 -22.71 22.86 20.33
C GLN A 71 -22.15 22.36 19.00
N VAL A 72 -21.91 21.05 18.85
CA VAL A 72 -21.52 20.46 17.55
C VAL A 72 -22.64 20.63 16.52
N VAL A 73 -23.90 20.40 16.91
CA VAL A 73 -25.05 20.58 16.02
C VAL A 73 -25.20 22.03 15.59
N LEU A 74 -25.12 22.98 16.54
CA LEU A 74 -25.20 24.42 16.25
C LEU A 74 -24.11 24.86 15.28
N ARG A 75 -22.86 24.42 15.47
CA ARG A 75 -21.76 24.71 14.53
C ARG A 75 -22.00 24.13 13.14
N ARG A 76 -22.63 22.96 13.04
CA ARG A 76 -22.99 22.36 11.73
C ARG A 76 -24.13 23.11 11.04
N MET A 77 -25.10 23.62 11.80
CA MET A 77 -26.18 24.48 11.30
C MET A 77 -25.62 25.80 10.79
N LEU A 78 -24.78 26.47 11.57
CA LEU A 78 -24.12 27.72 11.18
C LEU A 78 -23.29 27.56 9.90
N LYS A 79 -22.62 26.40 9.74
CA LYS A 79 -21.87 26.08 8.52
C LYS A 79 -22.76 25.70 7.33
N GLY A 80 -24.06 25.46 7.54
CA GLY A 80 -24.98 25.05 6.47
C GLY A 80 -24.73 23.62 5.98
N ARG A 81 -24.35 22.68 6.85
CA ARG A 81 -24.19 21.27 6.43
C ARG A 81 -25.54 20.63 6.12
N ALA A 82 -25.65 19.99 4.95
CA ALA A 82 -26.87 19.27 4.53
C ALA A 82 -27.32 18.19 5.53
N SER A 83 -26.37 17.52 6.19
CA SER A 83 -26.64 16.61 7.31
C SER A 83 -26.02 17.12 8.60
N LEU A 84 -26.80 17.10 9.69
CA LEU A 84 -26.33 17.51 11.02
C LEU A 84 -25.84 16.33 11.85
N THR A 85 -26.48 15.16 11.73
CA THR A 85 -26.13 13.92 12.41
C THR A 85 -26.30 12.72 11.50
N HIS A 86 -25.92 11.53 11.99
CA HIS A 86 -26.09 10.26 11.27
C HIS A 86 -27.49 9.66 11.37
#